data_AF-A0A3A9ZEW5-F1
#
_entry.id   AF-A0A3A9ZEW5-F1
#
_cell.length_a   1.000
_cell.length_b   1.000
_cell.length_c   1.000
_cell.angle_alpha   90.00
_cell.angle_beta   90.00
_cell.angle_gamma   90.00
#
_symmetry.space_group_name_H-M   'P 1'
#
loop_
_entity.id
_entity.type
_entity.pdbx_description
1 polymer ?
#
loop_
_entity_poly.entity_id
_entity_poly.type
_entity_poly.pdbx_seq_one_letter_code
_entity_poly.pdbx_strand_id
1 'polypeptide(L)'
;MTTVDDVETYRRVAGMLVGGLPVLLVLVGAYLPRWRRGFRTRPDKSRAASPLWAVGAALLVGAALLAGFTLHLNSSKDAALLEGDFFGGLRDGAILIGLVGGLLVMLLLLVVRALTMRARGEQAYRTEERMSVGKLQRAAREANDALAAALEAHPGESPARAQAADCLAVARELTARARPGRVPYGLGAGELLAAAVLSRAGRDALESGTPVAGGARFCVLNPLHGRAEARHPLSLGPKDSRRPQPLCQTCLGYALAGPEPEVAARALRIPVRGGEDSYWTQDPFRPWGISLDELLRNARENLTVA
;
A
#
# COMPACT_ATOMS: atom_id res chain seq x y z
N MET A 1 16.09 52.67 -27.72
CA MET A 1 14.74 52.89 -27.14
C MET A 1 14.14 51.54 -26.86
N THR A 2 14.25 51.05 -25.62
CA THR A 2 13.39 49.97 -25.13
C THR A 2 12.00 50.55 -24.96
N THR A 3 10.99 49.90 -25.52
CA THR A 3 9.62 50.39 -25.42
C THR A 3 9.17 50.30 -23.96
N VAL A 4 8.26 51.17 -23.52
CA VAL A 4 7.75 51.18 -22.13
C VAL A 4 7.20 49.79 -21.73
N ASP A 5 6.70 49.03 -22.70
CA ASP A 5 6.21 47.66 -22.55
C ASP A 5 7.30 46.65 -22.15
N ASP A 6 8.56 46.86 -22.55
CA ASP A 6 9.68 45.97 -22.21
C ASP A 6 10.05 46.05 -20.73
N VAL A 7 9.97 47.26 -20.16
CA VAL A 7 10.31 47.53 -18.76
C VAL A 7 9.26 46.92 -17.83
N GLU A 8 7.98 47.02 -18.20
CA GLU A 8 6.89 46.49 -17.40
C GLU A 8 6.84 44.95 -17.46
N THR A 9 7.10 44.38 -18.63
CA THR A 9 7.27 42.93 -18.80
C THR A 9 8.44 42.41 -17.97
N TYR A 10 9.59 43.10 -17.98
CA TYR A 10 10.76 42.72 -17.19
C TYR A 10 10.48 42.76 -15.69
N ARG A 11 9.79 43.78 -15.17
CA ARG A 11 9.40 43.87 -13.75
C ARG A 11 8.48 42.74 -13.32
N ARG A 12 7.50 42.36 -14.16
CA ARG A 12 6.61 41.23 -13.88
C ARG A 12 7.38 39.91 -13.83
N VAL A 13 8.29 39.67 -14.77
CA VAL A 13 9.11 38.45 -14.83
C VAL A 13 10.10 38.37 -13.67
N ALA A 14 10.74 39.49 -13.31
CA ALA A 14 11.66 39.56 -12.17
C ALA A 14 10.93 39.29 -10.84
N GLY A 15 9.73 39.85 -10.66
CA GLY A 15 8.89 39.57 -9.48
C GLY A 15 8.51 38.08 -9.38
N MET A 16 8.15 37.44 -10.49
CA MET A 16 7.85 36.00 -10.51
C MET A 16 9.07 35.14 -10.18
N LEU A 17 10.24 35.45 -10.73
CA LEU A 17 11.46 34.67 -10.51
C LEU A 17 11.99 34.82 -9.09
N VAL A 18 11.97 36.03 -8.52
CA VAL A 18 12.48 36.30 -7.18
C VAL A 18 11.52 35.77 -6.10
N GLY A 19 10.21 35.88 -6.30
CA GLY A 19 9.22 35.38 -5.32
C GLY A 19 8.90 33.89 -5.46
N GLY A 20 8.76 33.39 -6.69
CA GLY A 20 8.26 32.04 -6.95
C GLY A 20 9.32 30.94 -6.85
N LEU A 21 10.54 31.21 -7.32
CA LEU A 21 11.59 30.20 -7.38
C LEU A 21 12.06 29.73 -5.98
N PRO A 22 12.24 30.61 -4.97
CA PRO A 22 12.63 30.18 -3.63
C PRO A 22 11.54 29.35 -2.94
N VAL A 23 10.26 29.71 -3.11
CA VAL A 23 9.12 28.95 -2.56
C VAL A 23 9.05 27.56 -3.19
N LEU A 24 9.24 27.46 -4.50
CA LEU A 24 9.29 26.18 -5.21
C LEU A 24 10.47 25.32 -4.72
N LEU A 25 11.67 25.91 -4.57
CA LEU A 25 12.86 25.20 -4.09
C LEU A 25 12.70 24.72 -2.64
N VAL A 26 12.05 25.50 -1.77
CA VAL A 26 11.75 25.07 -0.39
C VAL A 26 10.72 23.95 -0.37
N LEU A 27 9.64 24.04 -1.17
CA LEU A 27 8.62 22.99 -1.26
C LEU A 27 9.21 21.66 -1.77
N VAL A 28 9.99 21.73 -2.86
CA VAL A 28 10.64 20.56 -3.47
C VAL A 28 11.74 20.01 -2.55
N GLY A 29 12.58 20.89 -1.99
CA GLY A 29 13.68 20.54 -1.09
C GLY A 29 13.23 19.97 0.26
N ALA A 30 12.10 20.41 0.81
CA ALA A 30 11.54 19.85 2.04
C ALA A 30 10.89 18.47 1.81
N TYR A 31 10.33 18.24 0.62
CA TYR A 31 9.69 16.96 0.29
C TYR A 31 10.68 15.87 -0.16
N LEU A 32 11.78 16.22 -0.83
CA LEU A 32 12.77 15.25 -1.37
C LEU A 32 13.39 14.30 -0.31
N PRO A 33 13.83 14.77 0.87
CA PRO A 33 14.47 13.92 1.90
C PRO A 33 13.49 12.94 2.55
N ARG A 34 12.20 13.29 2.57
CA ARG A 34 11.12 12.43 3.06
C ARG A 34 10.75 11.38 2.02
N TRP A 35 10.80 11.76 0.75
CA TRP A 35 10.63 10.86 -0.39
C TRP A 35 11.72 9.78 -0.42
N ARG A 36 12.99 10.15 -0.19
CA ARG A 36 14.10 9.18 -0.08
C ARG A 36 13.96 8.20 1.09
N ARG A 37 13.35 8.61 2.20
CA ARG A 37 13.16 7.75 3.38
C ARG A 37 11.96 6.79 3.24
N GLY A 38 10.97 7.10 2.41
CA GLY A 38 9.85 6.20 2.11
C GLY A 38 10.22 4.93 1.34
N PHE A 39 11.41 4.89 0.71
CA PHE A 39 11.90 3.75 -0.07
C PHE A 39 12.77 2.76 0.73
N ARG A 40 13.20 3.11 1.94
CA ARG A 40 14.01 2.21 2.78
C ARG A 40 13.37 2.09 4.16
N THR A 41 12.98 0.87 4.48
CA THR A 41 12.65 0.32 5.81
C THR A 41 11.26 0.54 6.40
N ARG A 42 10.76 -0.57 6.98
CA ARG A 42 9.55 -0.71 7.83
C ARG A 42 9.46 0.46 8.82
N PRO A 43 8.29 1.08 8.99
CA PRO A 43 8.10 2.12 9.98
C PRO A 43 8.12 1.49 11.38
N ASP A 44 9.18 1.75 12.13
CA ASP A 44 9.18 1.57 13.56
C ASP A 44 8.29 2.66 14.19
N LYS A 45 7.34 2.27 15.04
CA LYS A 45 6.21 3.11 15.47
C LYS A 45 6.57 4.18 16.50
N SER A 46 7.80 4.25 16.99
CA SER A 46 8.17 5.19 18.05
C SER A 46 8.72 6.50 17.50
N ARG A 47 7.96 7.59 17.70
CA ARG A 47 8.40 9.00 17.60
C ARG A 47 8.66 9.58 16.20
N ALA A 48 7.77 9.32 15.24
CA ALA A 48 7.70 10.21 14.08
C ALA A 48 7.03 11.54 14.49
N ALA A 49 7.84 12.56 14.80
CA ALA A 49 7.36 13.93 14.95
C ALA A 49 6.46 14.29 13.76
N SER A 50 5.25 14.78 14.04
CA SER A 50 4.19 14.93 13.05
C SER A 50 4.65 15.79 11.87
N PRO A 51 4.32 15.45 10.61
CA PRO A 51 4.75 16.20 9.42
C PRO A 51 4.36 17.68 9.43
N LEU A 52 3.49 18.09 10.34
CA LEU A 52 2.99 19.46 10.48
C LEU A 52 4.06 20.45 10.93
N TRP A 53 5.07 20.04 11.71
CA TRP A 53 6.12 20.99 12.14
C TRP A 53 7.02 21.42 10.99
N ALA A 54 7.32 20.52 10.04
CA ALA A 54 8.16 20.84 8.88
C ALA A 54 7.43 21.76 7.90
N VAL A 55 6.13 21.55 7.70
CA VAL A 55 5.27 22.45 6.91
C VAL A 55 5.16 23.81 7.61
N GLY A 56 4.94 23.83 8.92
CA GLY A 56 4.90 25.07 9.71
C GLY A 56 6.21 25.86 9.67
N ALA A 57 7.36 25.17 9.78
CA ALA A 57 8.68 25.80 9.67
C ALA A 57 8.94 26.39 8.27
N ALA A 58 8.56 25.66 7.21
CA ALA A 58 8.69 26.16 5.83
C ALA A 58 7.83 27.40 5.58
N LEU A 59 6.59 27.42 6.10
CA LEU A 59 5.70 28.59 6.01
C LEU A 59 6.26 29.79 6.79
N LEU A 60 6.81 29.56 7.99
CA LEU A 60 7.45 30.62 8.79
C LEU A 60 8.66 31.22 8.09
N VAL A 61 9.52 30.38 7.50
CA VAL A 61 10.69 30.85 6.73
C VAL A 61 10.23 31.63 5.49
N GLY A 62 9.23 31.15 4.76
CA GLY A 62 8.66 31.87 3.62
C GLY A 62 8.10 33.23 4.01
N ALA A 63 7.35 33.30 5.12
CA ALA A 63 6.81 34.56 5.64
C ALA A 63 7.91 35.54 6.09
N ALA A 64 8.96 35.05 6.75
CA ALA A 64 10.09 35.87 7.19
C ALA A 64 10.89 36.44 6.01
N LEU A 65 11.13 35.64 4.97
CA LEU A 65 11.79 36.10 3.75
C LEU A 65 10.96 37.15 3.01
N LEU A 66 9.64 36.95 2.91
CA LEU A 66 8.73 37.93 2.30
C LEU A 66 8.73 39.25 3.09
N ALA A 67 8.63 39.18 4.41
CA ALA A 67 8.67 40.35 5.28
C ALA A 67 10.01 41.10 5.17
N GLY A 68 11.14 40.39 5.20
CA GLY A 68 12.47 40.97 5.02
C GLY A 68 12.64 41.66 3.67
N PHE A 69 12.13 41.05 2.60
CA PHE A 69 12.14 41.64 1.26
C PHE A 69 11.28 42.92 1.21
N THR A 70 10.07 42.91 1.78
CA THR A 70 9.22 44.12 1.84
C THR A 70 9.85 45.25 2.65
N LEU A 71 10.52 44.94 3.77
CA LEU A 71 11.24 45.93 4.57
C LEU A 71 12.44 46.51 3.82
N HIS A 72 13.19 45.67 3.12
CA HIS A 72 14.33 46.11 2.32
C HIS A 72 13.88 47.06 1.19
N LEU A 73 12.82 46.69 0.47
CA LEU A 73 12.23 47.54 -0.59
C LEU A 73 11.69 48.86 -0.06
N ASN A 74 11.13 48.89 1.17
CA ASN A 74 10.66 50.13 1.78
C ASN A 74 11.82 51.03 2.26
N SER A 75 12.99 50.44 2.52
CA SER A 75 14.18 51.15 3.01
C SER A 75 15.09 51.69 1.91
N SER A 76 15.03 51.15 0.69
CA SER A 76 15.82 51.65 -0.43
C SER A 76 15.23 52.98 -0.91
N LYS A 77 16.09 53.98 -1.13
CA LYS A 77 15.72 55.33 -1.61
C LYS A 77 15.14 55.34 -3.04
N ASP A 78 14.99 54.16 -3.63
CA ASP A 78 14.44 53.89 -4.96
C ASP A 78 12.90 53.76 -4.95
N ALA A 79 12.23 54.26 -3.92
CA ALA A 79 10.77 54.22 -3.77
C ALA A 79 10.00 54.83 -4.95
N ALA A 80 10.64 55.69 -5.76
CA ALA A 80 10.07 56.22 -7.01
C ALA A 80 9.83 55.11 -8.07
N LEU A 81 10.50 53.95 -7.99
CA LEU A 81 10.20 52.77 -8.83
C LEU A 81 8.93 52.02 -8.40
N LEU A 82 8.41 52.32 -7.20
CA LEU A 82 7.18 51.76 -6.62
C LEU A 82 5.96 52.69 -6.79
N GLU A 83 6.12 53.89 -7.35
CA GLU A 83 4.99 54.71 -7.79
C GLU A 83 4.35 54.06 -9.02
N GLY A 84 3.33 53.23 -8.79
CA GLY A 84 2.57 52.52 -9.82
C GLY A 84 1.92 51.23 -9.32
N ASP A 85 1.33 50.45 -10.22
CA ASP A 85 0.57 49.23 -9.93
C ASP A 85 1.44 48.01 -9.52
N PHE A 86 2.60 48.26 -8.91
CA PHE A 86 3.56 47.24 -8.51
C PHE A 86 2.95 46.26 -7.50
N PHE A 87 2.18 46.76 -6.53
CA PHE A 87 1.52 45.92 -5.53
C PHE A 87 0.40 45.07 -6.14
N GLY A 88 -0.32 45.58 -7.16
CA GLY A 88 -1.29 44.81 -7.95
C GLY A 88 -0.60 43.66 -8.67
N GLY A 89 0.49 43.96 -9.40
CA GLY A 89 1.29 42.95 -10.08
C GLY A 89 1.91 41.90 -9.14
N LEU A 90 2.36 42.31 -7.96
CA LEU A 90 2.89 41.39 -6.93
C LEU A 90 1.79 40.47 -6.38
N ARG A 91 0.62 41.01 -6.06
CA ARG A 91 -0.53 40.23 -5.56
C ARG A 91 -0.99 39.22 -6.59
N ASP A 92 -1.19 39.66 -7.82
CA ASP A 92 -1.71 38.81 -8.90
C ASP A 92 -0.67 37.76 -9.31
N GLY A 93 0.61 38.11 -9.30
CA GLY A 93 1.72 37.17 -9.46
C GLY A 93 1.78 36.11 -8.35
N ALA A 94 1.58 36.51 -7.08
CA ALA A 94 1.54 35.59 -5.95
C ALA A 94 0.33 34.63 -6.02
N ILE A 95 -0.85 35.14 -6.41
CA ILE A 95 -2.04 34.32 -6.61
C ILE A 95 -1.83 33.32 -7.75
N LEU A 96 -1.29 33.76 -8.89
CA LEU A 96 -1.07 32.91 -10.04
C LEU A 96 -0.04 31.81 -9.74
N ILE A 97 1.09 32.15 -9.11
CA ILE A 97 2.11 31.19 -8.70
C ILE A 97 1.55 30.22 -7.65
N GLY A 98 0.76 30.71 -6.69
CA GLY A 98 0.11 29.88 -5.68
C GLY A 98 -0.86 28.86 -6.28
N LEU A 99 -1.73 29.30 -7.20
CA LEU A 99 -2.70 28.44 -7.88
C LEU A 99 -2.02 27.44 -8.82
N VAL A 100 -1.18 27.91 -9.74
CA VAL A 100 -0.54 27.05 -10.75
C VAL A 100 0.48 26.13 -10.08
N GLY A 101 1.32 26.66 -9.18
CA GLY A 101 2.29 25.88 -8.41
C GLY A 101 1.60 24.88 -7.49
N GLY A 102 0.55 25.28 -6.78
CA GLY A 102 -0.25 24.39 -5.93
C GLY A 102 -0.89 23.25 -6.73
N LEU A 103 -1.48 23.56 -7.89
CA LEU A 103 -2.08 22.57 -8.78
C LEU A 103 -1.03 21.58 -9.29
N LEU A 104 0.15 22.04 -9.72
CA LEU A 104 1.24 21.19 -10.18
C LEU A 104 1.77 20.27 -9.07
N VAL A 105 1.94 20.80 -7.85
CA VAL A 105 2.37 19.99 -6.70
C VAL A 105 1.30 18.96 -6.35
N MET A 106 0.01 19.33 -6.34
CA MET A 106 -1.10 18.40 -6.11
C MET A 106 -1.12 17.29 -7.17
N LEU A 107 -1.00 17.63 -8.46
CA LEU A 107 -0.97 16.67 -9.56
C LEU A 107 0.23 15.73 -9.41
N LEU A 108 1.42 16.26 -9.12
CA LEU A 108 2.62 15.46 -8.88
C LEU A 108 2.43 14.49 -7.70
N LEU A 109 1.85 14.95 -6.59
CA LEU A 109 1.56 14.11 -5.43
C LEU A 109 0.54 13.01 -5.75
N LEU A 110 -0.47 13.30 -6.57
CA LEU A 110 -1.44 12.31 -7.05
C LEU A 110 -0.78 11.26 -7.95
N VAL A 111 0.05 11.69 -8.92
CA VAL A 111 0.80 10.79 -9.81
C VAL A 111 1.77 9.93 -8.99
N VAL A 112 2.54 10.52 -8.08
CA VAL A 112 3.46 9.80 -7.21
C VAL A 112 2.70 8.82 -6.32
N ARG A 113 1.54 9.21 -5.75
CA ARG A 113 0.68 8.31 -4.98
C ARG A 113 0.19 7.15 -5.82
N ALA A 114 -0.26 7.39 -7.05
CA ALA A 114 -0.69 6.35 -7.97
C ALA A 114 0.45 5.40 -8.33
N LEU A 115 1.64 5.94 -8.64
CA LEU A 115 2.83 5.15 -8.95
C LEU A 115 3.36 4.38 -7.76
N THR A 116 3.31 4.94 -6.54
CA THR A 116 3.73 4.23 -5.31
C THR A 116 2.72 3.18 -4.90
N MET A 117 1.41 3.41 -5.08
CA MET A 117 0.38 2.37 -4.91
C MET A 117 0.60 1.23 -5.91
N ARG A 118 0.91 1.56 -7.17
CA ARG A 118 1.26 0.58 -8.21
C ARG A 118 2.54 -0.19 -7.85
N ALA A 119 3.60 0.52 -7.42
CA ALA A 119 4.86 -0.10 -7.03
C ALA A 119 4.72 -0.96 -5.76
N ARG A 120 3.91 -0.55 -4.78
CA ARG A 120 3.59 -1.35 -3.60
C ARG A 120 2.72 -2.55 -3.94
N GLY A 121 1.78 -2.38 -4.87
CA GLY A 121 1.03 -3.48 -5.47
C GLY A 121 1.99 -4.49 -6.12
N GLU A 122 2.91 -4.01 -6.95
CA GLU A 122 3.99 -4.80 -7.57
C GLU A 122 4.91 -5.46 -6.54
N GLN A 123 5.21 -4.80 -5.41
CA GLN A 123 6.11 -5.32 -4.39
C GLN A 123 5.43 -6.32 -3.43
N ALA A 124 4.16 -6.12 -3.09
CA ALA A 124 3.30 -7.12 -2.45
C ALA A 124 3.06 -8.33 -3.38
N TYR A 125 3.12 -8.10 -4.70
CA TYR A 125 3.02 -9.09 -5.75
C TYR A 125 4.33 -9.85 -6.05
N ARG A 126 5.48 -9.35 -5.57
CA ARG A 126 6.77 -10.08 -5.54
C ARG A 126 6.87 -11.05 -4.35
N THR A 127 5.77 -11.44 -3.73
CA THR A 127 5.77 -12.71 -2.98
C THR A 127 6.19 -13.79 -3.95
N GLU A 128 7.41 -14.31 -3.77
CA GLU A 128 8.02 -15.31 -4.64
C GLU A 128 6.99 -16.39 -5.00
N GLU A 129 6.88 -16.70 -6.29
CA GLU A 129 5.97 -17.72 -6.83
C GLU A 129 6.20 -19.10 -6.19
N ARG A 130 7.35 -19.30 -5.57
CA ARG A 130 7.75 -20.50 -4.86
C ARG A 130 8.00 -20.20 -3.39
N MET A 131 7.19 -20.78 -2.51
CA MET A 131 7.40 -20.67 -1.07
C MET A 131 7.89 -22.00 -0.49
N SER A 132 9.12 -22.02 0.03
CA SER A 132 9.59 -23.18 0.80
C SER A 132 8.79 -23.34 2.10
N VAL A 133 8.75 -24.55 2.66
CA VAL A 133 8.07 -24.82 3.95
C VAL A 133 8.54 -23.87 5.05
N GLY A 134 9.85 -23.59 5.12
CA GLY A 134 10.40 -22.65 6.10
C GLY A 134 9.92 -21.20 5.88
N LYS A 135 9.73 -20.77 4.62
CA LYS A 135 9.13 -19.46 4.31
C LYS A 135 7.65 -19.41 4.69
N LEU A 136 6.88 -20.46 4.37
CA LEU A 136 5.47 -20.58 4.79
C LEU A 136 5.33 -20.58 6.31
N GLN A 137 6.22 -21.29 7.02
CA GLN A 137 6.21 -21.34 8.47
C GLN A 137 6.47 -19.96 9.10
N ARG A 138 7.44 -19.21 8.57
CA ARG A 138 7.66 -17.81 9.00
C ARG A 138 6.45 -16.94 8.70
N ALA A 139 5.88 -17.04 7.50
CA ALA A 139 4.71 -16.25 7.11
C ALA A 139 3.48 -16.55 8.00
N ALA A 140 3.24 -17.82 8.34
CA ALA A 140 2.17 -18.21 9.25
C ALA A 140 2.39 -17.67 10.66
N ARG A 141 3.60 -17.77 11.22
CA ARG A 141 3.94 -17.20 12.53
C ARG A 141 3.78 -15.68 12.56
N GLU A 142 4.35 -14.98 11.58
CA GLU A 142 4.21 -13.52 11.45
C GLU A 142 2.74 -13.10 11.34
N ALA A 143 1.91 -13.87 10.62
CA ALA A 143 0.48 -13.61 10.54
C ALA A 143 -0.25 -13.85 11.86
N ASN A 144 0.06 -14.95 12.57
CA ASN A 144 -0.52 -15.25 13.89
C ASN A 144 -0.15 -14.18 14.92
N ASP A 145 1.10 -13.73 14.96
CA ASP A 145 1.59 -12.71 15.87
C ASP A 145 0.93 -11.36 15.56
N ALA A 146 0.79 -11.01 14.29
CA ALA A 146 0.10 -9.79 13.88
C ALA A 146 -1.40 -9.82 14.24
N LEU A 147 -2.08 -10.95 14.08
CA LEU A 147 -3.48 -11.09 14.49
C LEU A 147 -3.62 -11.04 16.02
N ALA A 148 -2.72 -11.68 16.77
CA ALA A 148 -2.72 -11.63 18.23
C ALA A 148 -2.56 -10.18 18.73
N ALA A 149 -1.58 -9.44 18.20
CA ALA A 149 -1.39 -8.03 18.52
C ALA A 149 -2.61 -7.17 18.12
N ALA A 150 -3.25 -7.47 16.99
CA ALA A 150 -4.47 -6.77 16.58
C ALA A 150 -5.64 -7.04 17.54
N LEU A 151 -5.80 -8.27 18.03
CA LEU A 151 -6.80 -8.59 19.06
C LEU A 151 -6.52 -7.83 20.35
N GLU A 152 -5.28 -7.73 20.80
CA GLU A 152 -4.92 -6.94 21.99
C GLU A 152 -5.27 -5.45 21.82
N ALA A 153 -5.08 -4.90 20.61
CA ALA A 153 -5.33 -3.50 20.31
C ALA A 153 -6.82 -3.11 20.20
N HIS A 154 -7.74 -4.08 20.11
CA HIS A 154 -9.19 -3.82 19.94
C HIS A 154 -10.00 -4.31 21.15
N PRO A 155 -9.81 -3.74 22.36
CA PRO A 155 -10.53 -4.19 23.56
C PRO A 155 -12.03 -3.98 23.41
N GLY A 156 -12.83 -5.00 23.72
CA GLY A 156 -14.30 -4.97 23.63
C GLY A 156 -14.85 -6.15 22.84
N GLU A 157 -16.04 -6.62 23.20
CA GLU A 157 -16.68 -7.73 22.52
C GLU A 157 -17.36 -7.27 21.23
N SER A 158 -17.10 -7.99 20.13
CA SER A 158 -17.77 -7.77 18.86
C SER A 158 -17.80 -9.08 18.05
N PRO A 159 -18.77 -9.24 17.12
CA PRO A 159 -18.78 -10.40 16.23
C PRO A 159 -17.49 -10.55 15.42
N ALA A 160 -16.89 -9.44 14.99
CA ALA A 160 -15.62 -9.44 14.26
C ALA A 160 -14.47 -9.95 15.14
N ARG A 161 -14.42 -9.53 16.41
CA ARG A 161 -13.43 -10.02 17.37
C ARG A 161 -13.61 -11.50 17.67
N ALA A 162 -14.85 -11.98 17.83
CA ALA A 162 -15.12 -13.39 18.05
C ALA A 162 -14.63 -14.24 16.86
N GLN A 163 -14.95 -13.86 15.63
CA GLN A 163 -14.44 -14.55 14.43
C GLN A 163 -12.91 -14.48 14.32
N ALA A 164 -12.30 -13.34 14.65
CA ALA A 164 -10.85 -13.18 14.65
C ALA A 164 -10.16 -14.06 15.71
N ALA A 165 -10.74 -14.20 16.90
CA ALA A 165 -10.25 -15.10 17.94
C ALA A 165 -10.34 -16.57 17.50
N ASP A 166 -11.45 -16.97 16.88
CA ASP A 166 -11.64 -18.30 16.29
C ASP A 166 -10.59 -18.59 15.21
N CYS A 167 -10.36 -17.63 14.31
CA CYS A 167 -9.34 -17.74 13.27
C CYS A 167 -7.94 -17.93 13.88
N LEU A 168 -7.59 -17.14 14.91
CA LEU A 168 -6.29 -17.24 15.57
C LEU A 168 -6.10 -18.58 16.28
N ALA A 169 -7.14 -19.08 16.95
CA ALA A 169 -7.09 -20.36 17.66
C ALA A 169 -6.78 -21.51 16.68
N VAL A 170 -7.56 -21.62 15.60
CA VAL A 170 -7.37 -22.64 14.56
C VAL A 170 -6.01 -22.47 13.87
N ALA A 171 -5.61 -21.24 13.53
CA ALA A 171 -4.33 -20.98 12.87
C ALA A 171 -3.12 -21.36 13.73
N ARG A 172 -3.16 -21.10 15.05
CA ARG A 172 -2.11 -21.52 15.98
C ARG A 172 -1.98 -23.03 16.06
N GLU A 173 -3.10 -23.75 16.07
CA GLU A 173 -3.11 -25.21 16.13
C GLU A 173 -2.54 -25.85 14.85
N LEU A 174 -2.99 -25.38 13.68
CA LEU A 174 -2.43 -25.79 12.38
C LEU A 174 -0.90 -25.52 12.33
N THR A 175 -0.46 -24.35 12.79
CA THR A 175 0.97 -23.99 12.83
C THR A 175 1.77 -24.91 13.77
N ALA A 176 1.18 -25.34 14.88
CA ALA A 176 1.81 -26.22 15.86
C ALA A 176 1.94 -27.67 15.34
N ARG A 177 0.96 -28.14 14.56
CA ARG A 177 0.96 -29.47 13.94
C ARG A 177 1.94 -29.59 12.79
N ALA A 178 2.07 -28.56 11.97
CA ALA A 178 2.99 -28.50 10.83
C ALA A 178 4.49 -28.44 11.22
N ARG A 179 4.86 -28.89 12.43
CA ARG A 179 6.26 -28.92 12.89
C ARG A 179 7.10 -29.85 12.01
N PRO A 180 8.31 -29.41 11.61
CA PRO A 180 9.24 -30.24 10.84
C PRO A 180 9.50 -31.58 11.55
N GLY A 181 9.38 -32.68 10.81
CA GLY A 181 9.69 -34.04 11.30
C GLY A 181 8.50 -34.84 11.85
N ARG A 182 7.30 -34.27 11.96
CA ARG A 182 6.09 -35.02 12.37
C ARG A 182 5.15 -35.42 11.23
N VAL A 183 5.19 -34.69 10.11
CA VAL A 183 4.22 -34.86 9.04
C VAL A 183 4.94 -35.28 7.76
N PRO A 184 4.48 -36.33 7.03
CA PRO A 184 4.98 -36.65 5.71
C PRO A 184 4.96 -35.40 4.82
N TYR A 185 6.08 -35.13 4.15
CA TYR A 185 6.27 -33.96 3.27
C TYR A 185 5.04 -33.69 2.39
N GLY A 186 4.42 -32.51 2.52
CA GLY A 186 3.23 -32.08 1.76
C GLY A 186 2.12 -31.53 2.64
N LEU A 187 1.59 -32.34 3.59
CA LEU A 187 0.46 -31.94 4.44
C LEU A 187 0.77 -30.70 5.32
N GLY A 188 2.02 -30.55 5.77
CA GLY A 188 2.42 -29.40 6.56
C GLY A 188 2.43 -28.07 5.78
N ALA A 189 2.64 -28.07 4.46
CA ALA A 189 2.66 -26.82 3.68
C ALA A 189 1.25 -26.22 3.53
N GLY A 190 0.27 -27.09 3.29
CA GLY A 190 -1.16 -26.76 3.26
C GLY A 190 -1.66 -26.17 4.57
N GLU A 191 -1.39 -26.86 5.69
CA GLU A 191 -1.74 -26.39 7.04
C GLU A 191 -1.13 -25.02 7.36
N LEU A 192 0.14 -24.79 7.00
CA LEU A 192 0.81 -23.49 7.19
C LEU A 192 0.20 -22.39 6.32
N LEU A 193 -0.15 -22.70 5.08
CA LEU A 193 -0.82 -21.75 4.19
C LEU A 193 -2.21 -21.39 4.74
N ALA A 194 -2.99 -22.38 5.14
CA ALA A 194 -4.30 -22.20 5.76
C ALA A 194 -4.21 -21.34 7.03
N ALA A 195 -3.24 -21.63 7.91
CA ALA A 195 -2.99 -20.83 9.11
C ALA A 195 -2.70 -19.35 8.77
N ALA A 196 -1.83 -19.10 7.79
CA ALA A 196 -1.50 -17.73 7.37
C ALA A 196 -2.73 -16.99 6.81
N VAL A 197 -3.56 -17.68 6.01
CA VAL A 197 -4.78 -17.11 5.41
C VAL A 197 -5.83 -16.82 6.47
N LEU A 198 -6.10 -17.75 7.38
CA LEU A 198 -7.02 -17.56 8.51
C LEU A 198 -6.60 -16.37 9.38
N SER A 199 -5.31 -16.26 9.70
CA SER A 199 -4.81 -15.14 10.50
C SER A 199 -4.95 -13.79 9.80
N ARG A 200 -4.79 -13.73 8.47
CA ARG A 200 -5.07 -12.51 7.71
C ARG A 200 -6.56 -12.19 7.68
N ALA A 201 -7.41 -13.19 7.46
CA ALA A 201 -8.87 -13.02 7.45
C ALA A 201 -9.40 -12.49 8.79
N GLY A 202 -8.92 -13.05 9.91
CA GLY A 202 -9.25 -12.56 11.24
C GLY A 202 -8.82 -11.11 11.45
N ARG A 203 -7.67 -10.71 10.92
CA ARG A 203 -7.20 -9.33 11.02
C ARG A 203 -8.03 -8.38 10.18
N ASP A 204 -8.39 -8.78 8.96
CA ASP A 204 -9.28 -8.01 8.08
C ASP A 204 -10.66 -7.82 8.73
N ALA A 205 -11.17 -8.82 9.45
CA ALA A 205 -12.41 -8.70 10.23
C ALA A 205 -12.29 -7.62 11.32
N LEU A 206 -11.18 -7.61 12.08
CA LEU A 206 -10.92 -6.60 13.11
C LEU A 206 -10.78 -5.20 12.53
N GLU A 207 -9.97 -5.05 11.48
CA GLU A 207 -9.70 -3.75 10.85
C GLU A 207 -10.96 -3.14 10.22
N SER A 208 -11.85 -3.96 9.68
CA SER A 208 -13.13 -3.50 9.13
C SER A 208 -14.23 -3.29 10.19
N GLY A 209 -14.04 -3.83 11.40
CA GLY A 209 -15.06 -3.87 12.45
C GLY A 209 -16.24 -4.80 12.14
N THR A 210 -16.18 -5.57 11.04
CA THR A 210 -17.25 -6.45 10.59
C THR A 210 -16.72 -7.86 10.36
N PRO A 211 -17.46 -8.93 10.74
CA PRO A 211 -17.09 -10.27 10.37
C PRO A 211 -16.90 -10.40 8.86
N VAL A 212 -15.85 -11.10 8.45
CA VAL A 212 -15.69 -11.50 7.06
C VAL A 212 -16.82 -12.48 6.74
N ALA A 213 -17.65 -12.11 5.76
CA ALA A 213 -18.78 -12.93 5.34
C ALA A 213 -18.32 -14.35 5.01
N GLY A 214 -19.09 -15.35 5.42
CA GLY A 214 -18.72 -16.76 5.25
C GLY A 214 -18.38 -17.15 3.81
N GLY A 215 -19.13 -16.60 2.84
CA GLY A 215 -18.91 -16.77 1.40
C GLY A 215 -17.74 -15.97 0.80
N ALA A 216 -17.01 -15.19 1.60
CA ALA A 216 -15.84 -14.45 1.13
C ALA A 216 -14.76 -15.42 0.67
N ARG A 217 -14.25 -15.19 -0.54
CA ARG A 217 -13.25 -16.04 -1.18
C ARG A 217 -11.89 -15.37 -1.14
N PHE A 218 -10.83 -16.17 -1.10
CA PHE A 218 -9.46 -15.68 -1.24
C PHE A 218 -8.99 -15.75 -2.70
N CYS A 219 -7.97 -14.96 -3.03
CA CYS A 219 -7.38 -14.94 -4.37
C CYS A 219 -6.89 -16.34 -4.77
N VAL A 220 -7.30 -16.80 -5.96
CA VAL A 220 -6.94 -18.14 -6.48
C VAL A 220 -5.50 -18.24 -6.98
N LEU A 221 -4.84 -17.12 -7.27
CA LEU A 221 -3.44 -17.16 -7.69
C LEU A 221 -2.54 -17.23 -6.48
N ASN A 222 -2.86 -16.48 -5.42
CA ASN A 222 -2.11 -16.55 -4.18
C ASN A 222 -3.03 -16.12 -3.04
N PRO A 223 -3.48 -17.03 -2.18
CA PRO A 223 -4.44 -16.70 -1.13
C PRO A 223 -3.81 -15.80 -0.05
N LEU A 224 -2.47 -15.72 0.01
CA LEU A 224 -1.78 -14.74 0.85
C LEU A 224 -2.02 -13.31 0.37
N HIS A 225 -2.40 -13.06 -0.89
CA HIS A 225 -2.77 -11.71 -1.31
C HIS A 225 -4.05 -11.19 -0.66
N GLY A 226 -4.80 -12.06 0.02
CA GLY A 226 -6.01 -11.70 0.77
C GLY A 226 -7.30 -12.00 0.02
N ARG A 227 -8.37 -11.32 0.44
CA ARG A 227 -9.73 -11.51 -0.08
C ARG A 227 -9.81 -11.13 -1.57
N ALA A 228 -10.55 -11.93 -2.33
CA ALA A 228 -10.89 -11.64 -3.70
C ALA A 228 -11.99 -10.57 -3.78
N GLU A 229 -11.85 -9.65 -4.72
CA GLU A 229 -12.81 -8.56 -4.94
C GLU A 229 -13.73 -8.84 -6.13
N ALA A 230 -13.23 -9.59 -7.11
CA ALA A 230 -13.97 -9.92 -8.32
C ALA A 230 -13.70 -11.34 -8.78
N ARG A 231 -14.52 -11.82 -9.71
CA ARG A 231 -14.26 -13.03 -10.46
C ARG A 231 -13.86 -12.71 -11.90
N HIS A 232 -12.83 -13.38 -12.41
CA HIS A 232 -12.35 -13.20 -13.77
C HIS A 232 -12.21 -14.56 -14.47
N PRO A 233 -12.71 -14.74 -15.70
CA PRO A 233 -12.52 -15.98 -16.45
C PRO A 233 -11.03 -16.27 -16.66
N LEU A 234 -10.52 -17.33 -16.03
CA LEU A 234 -9.12 -17.72 -16.09
C LEU A 234 -9.00 -19.25 -16.10
N SER A 235 -8.06 -19.75 -16.89
CA SER A 235 -7.58 -21.12 -16.93
C SER A 235 -6.26 -21.21 -16.14
N LEU A 236 -6.22 -22.05 -15.10
CA LEU A 236 -5.03 -22.21 -14.25
C LEU A 236 -4.07 -23.30 -14.74
N GLY A 237 -4.46 -24.06 -15.76
CA GLY A 237 -3.68 -25.17 -16.29
C GLY A 237 -3.95 -25.38 -17.77
N PRO A 238 -3.02 -26.01 -18.50
CA PRO A 238 -3.14 -26.17 -19.96
C PRO A 238 -4.36 -26.99 -20.40
N LYS A 239 -4.95 -27.78 -19.48
CA LYS A 239 -6.14 -28.61 -19.72
C LYS A 239 -7.41 -28.04 -19.08
N ASP A 240 -7.31 -26.92 -18.35
CA ASP A 240 -8.44 -26.36 -17.62
C ASP A 240 -9.30 -25.50 -18.56
N SER A 241 -10.61 -25.74 -18.53
CA SER A 241 -11.56 -24.82 -19.16
C SER A 241 -11.51 -23.46 -18.46
N ARG A 242 -11.57 -22.37 -19.21
CA ARG A 242 -11.65 -21.01 -18.66
C ARG A 242 -12.92 -20.86 -17.80
N ARG A 243 -12.76 -20.59 -16.51
CA ARG A 243 -13.86 -20.44 -15.54
C ARG A 243 -13.71 -19.17 -14.70
N PRO A 244 -14.81 -18.57 -14.20
CA PRO A 244 -14.72 -17.38 -13.35
C PRO A 244 -13.97 -17.67 -12.04
N GLN A 245 -12.76 -17.12 -11.91
CA GLN A 245 -11.87 -17.29 -10.77
C GLN A 245 -11.84 -16.09 -9.84
N PRO A 246 -11.89 -16.28 -8.51
CA PRO A 246 -11.79 -15.18 -7.56
C PRO A 246 -10.37 -14.63 -7.51
N LEU A 247 -10.22 -13.33 -7.78
CA LEU A 247 -8.94 -12.62 -7.78
C LEU A 247 -9.02 -11.42 -6.83
N CYS A 248 -7.92 -11.16 -6.11
CA CYS A 248 -7.75 -9.86 -5.44
C CYS A 248 -7.59 -8.75 -6.49
N GLN A 249 -7.74 -7.49 -6.08
CA GLN A 249 -7.63 -6.32 -6.97
C GLN A 249 -6.34 -6.34 -7.82
N THR A 250 -5.22 -6.68 -7.18
CA THR A 250 -3.91 -6.74 -7.82
C THR A 250 -3.85 -7.81 -8.90
N CYS A 251 -4.21 -9.05 -8.56
CA CYS A 251 -4.23 -10.16 -9.52
C CYS A 251 -5.24 -9.94 -10.64
N LEU A 252 -6.37 -9.28 -10.36
CA LEU A 252 -7.33 -8.89 -11.38
C LEU A 252 -6.72 -7.90 -12.38
N GLY A 253 -6.01 -6.88 -11.90
CA GLY A 253 -5.32 -5.91 -12.76
C GLY A 253 -4.33 -6.58 -13.71
N TYR A 254 -3.59 -7.58 -13.23
CA TYR A 254 -2.69 -8.38 -14.09
C TYR A 254 -3.43 -9.28 -15.06
N ALA A 255 -4.49 -9.95 -14.62
CA ALA A 255 -5.31 -10.79 -15.48
C ALA A 255 -5.93 -10.01 -16.64
N LEU A 256 -6.25 -8.73 -16.41
CA LEU A 256 -6.76 -7.83 -17.44
C LEU A 256 -5.67 -7.25 -18.37
N ALA A 257 -4.43 -7.13 -17.89
CA ALA A 257 -3.35 -6.46 -18.62
C ALA A 257 -2.39 -7.39 -19.35
N GLY A 258 -2.30 -8.66 -18.96
CA GLY A 258 -1.32 -9.62 -19.48
C GLY A 258 -1.93 -10.83 -20.19
N PRO A 259 -1.13 -11.60 -20.94
CA PRO A 259 -1.58 -12.85 -21.55
C PRO A 259 -1.87 -13.90 -20.45
N GLU A 260 -2.98 -14.62 -20.61
CA GLU A 260 -3.51 -15.58 -19.63
C GLU A 260 -2.50 -16.64 -19.14
N PRO A 261 -1.65 -17.26 -19.99
CA PRO A 261 -0.65 -18.24 -19.54
C PRO A 261 0.36 -17.68 -18.54
N GLU A 262 0.75 -16.41 -18.67
CA GLU A 262 1.66 -15.75 -17.74
C GLU A 262 1.00 -15.47 -16.39
N VAL A 263 -0.31 -15.27 -16.37
CA VAL A 263 -1.08 -15.04 -15.15
C VAL A 263 -1.20 -16.33 -14.34
N ALA A 264 -1.49 -17.44 -15.02
CA ALA A 264 -1.57 -18.76 -14.40
C ALA A 264 -0.21 -19.24 -13.87
N ALA A 265 0.88 -18.98 -14.59
CA ALA A 265 2.23 -19.36 -14.18
C ALA A 265 2.67 -18.75 -12.84
N ARG A 266 2.08 -17.60 -12.47
CA ARG A 266 2.39 -16.84 -11.25
C ARG A 266 1.68 -17.32 -10.00
N ALA A 267 0.79 -18.30 -10.15
CA ALA A 267 0.06 -18.78 -9.00
C ALA A 267 0.98 -19.58 -8.06
N LEU A 268 0.71 -19.46 -6.76
CA LEU A 268 1.59 -19.88 -5.67
C LEU A 268 1.91 -21.37 -5.77
N ARG A 269 3.19 -21.69 -5.75
CA ARG A 269 3.69 -23.06 -5.71
C ARG A 269 4.17 -23.39 -4.33
N ILE A 270 3.71 -24.53 -3.82
CA ILE A 270 4.11 -25.07 -2.54
C ILE A 270 4.85 -26.40 -2.74
N PRO A 271 5.84 -26.71 -1.89
CA PRO A 271 6.60 -27.95 -2.00
C PRO A 271 5.70 -29.15 -1.64
N VAL A 272 5.72 -30.18 -2.48
CA VAL A 272 5.02 -31.46 -2.26
C VAL A 272 6.00 -32.63 -2.35
N ARG A 273 5.55 -33.83 -1.98
CA ARG A 273 6.39 -35.04 -2.13
C ARG A 273 6.68 -35.29 -3.61
N GLY A 274 7.95 -35.23 -4.00
CA GLY A 274 8.38 -35.52 -5.37
C GLY A 274 8.41 -34.32 -6.32
N GLY A 275 8.22 -33.09 -5.83
CA GLY A 275 8.37 -31.89 -6.65
C GLY A 275 7.80 -30.62 -6.04
N GLU A 276 7.51 -29.66 -6.90
CA GLU A 276 6.68 -28.50 -6.59
C GLU A 276 5.33 -28.73 -7.25
N ASP A 277 4.25 -28.46 -6.53
CA ASP A 277 2.94 -28.42 -7.14
C ASP A 277 2.30 -27.07 -6.88
N SER A 278 1.37 -26.75 -7.75
CA SER A 278 0.49 -25.62 -7.57
C SER A 278 -0.34 -25.85 -6.32
N TYR A 279 -0.53 -24.83 -5.48
CA TYR A 279 -1.28 -25.04 -4.23
C TYR A 279 -2.73 -25.52 -4.47
N TRP A 280 -3.26 -25.34 -5.69
CA TRP A 280 -4.62 -25.73 -6.04
C TRP A 280 -4.80 -27.19 -6.48
N THR A 281 -3.73 -27.95 -6.71
CA THR A 281 -3.79 -29.32 -7.24
C THR A 281 -3.71 -30.41 -6.15
N GLN A 282 -3.20 -30.11 -4.96
CA GLN A 282 -3.00 -31.11 -3.89
C GLN A 282 -3.35 -30.55 -2.50
N ASP A 283 -4.59 -30.77 -2.01
CA ASP A 283 -4.89 -30.67 -0.57
C ASP A 283 -6.35 -31.09 -0.23
N PRO A 284 -6.69 -31.64 0.96
CA PRO A 284 -8.03 -31.52 1.57
C PRO A 284 -8.54 -30.07 1.64
N PHE A 285 -7.65 -29.07 1.58
CA PHE A 285 -7.95 -27.66 1.35
C PHE A 285 -8.05 -27.31 -0.16
N ARG A 286 -8.55 -28.23 -1.01
CA ARG A 286 -8.72 -28.09 -2.47
C ARG A 286 -9.41 -26.77 -2.84
N PRO A 287 -8.77 -25.81 -3.55
CA PRO A 287 -9.28 -24.47 -3.67
C PRO A 287 -9.71 -24.07 -5.08
N TRP A 288 -10.96 -23.64 -5.20
CA TRP A 288 -11.33 -22.59 -6.14
C TRP A 288 -12.04 -21.50 -5.36
N GLY A 289 -11.27 -20.59 -4.77
CA GLY A 289 -11.81 -19.55 -3.89
C GLY A 289 -12.61 -20.13 -2.74
N ILE A 290 -11.92 -20.91 -1.90
CA ILE A 290 -12.48 -21.45 -0.67
C ILE A 290 -13.07 -20.30 0.12
N SER A 291 -14.30 -20.52 0.55
CA SER A 291 -15.01 -19.60 1.42
C SER A 291 -14.38 -19.65 2.82
N LEU A 292 -14.31 -18.54 3.55
CA LEU A 292 -13.71 -18.54 4.90
C LEU A 292 -14.35 -19.61 5.81
N ASP A 293 -15.66 -19.81 5.71
CA ASP A 293 -16.37 -20.83 6.50
C ASP A 293 -15.92 -22.25 6.16
N GLU A 294 -15.74 -22.55 4.88
CA GLU A 294 -15.26 -23.86 4.42
C GLU A 294 -13.80 -24.08 4.85
N LEU A 295 -12.96 -23.05 4.80
CA LEU A 295 -11.58 -23.13 5.29
C LEU A 295 -11.53 -23.43 6.79
N LEU A 296 -12.34 -22.71 7.59
CA LEU A 296 -12.43 -22.93 9.03
C LEU A 296 -12.98 -24.34 9.35
N ARG A 297 -14.02 -24.78 8.63
CA ARG A 297 -14.63 -26.10 8.82
C ARG A 297 -13.64 -27.22 8.50
N ASN A 298 -13.04 -27.19 7.31
CA ASN A 298 -12.07 -28.21 6.88
C ASN A 298 -10.85 -28.22 7.81
N ALA A 299 -10.42 -27.04 8.30
CA ALA A 299 -9.34 -26.96 9.27
C ALA A 299 -9.72 -27.66 10.58
N ARG A 300 -10.90 -27.38 11.14
CA ARG A 300 -11.39 -28.01 12.38
C ARG A 300 -11.56 -29.51 12.23
N GLU A 301 -12.13 -29.98 11.12
CA GLU A 301 -12.29 -31.41 10.83
C GLU A 301 -10.93 -32.12 10.79
N ASN A 302 -9.96 -31.55 10.07
CA ASN A 302 -8.59 -32.09 10.01
C ASN A 302 -7.87 -32.05 11.36
N LEU A 303 -8.23 -31.11 12.25
CA LEU A 303 -7.72 -31.04 13.62
C LEU A 303 -8.21 -32.22 14.48
N THR A 304 -9.44 -32.68 14.28
CA THR A 304 -10.05 -33.76 15.09
C THR A 304 -9.67 -35.19 14.72
N VAL A 305 -9.19 -35.43 13.49
CA VAL A 305 -8.92 -36.78 12.96
C VAL A 305 -7.50 -37.30 13.30
N ALA A 306 -6.62 -36.45 13.85
CA ALA A 306 -5.23 -36.78 14.15
C ALA A 306 -5.00 -37.01 15.65
#